data_AF-A0A0L0VQP2-F1
#
_entry.id   AF-A0A0L0VQP2-F1
#
_cell.length_a   1.000
_cell.length_b   1.000
_cell.length_c   1.000
_cell.angle_alpha   90.00
_cell.angle_beta   90.00
_cell.angle_gamma   90.00
#
_symmetry.space_group_name_H-M   'P 1'
#
loop_
_entity.id
_entity.type
_entity.pdbx_description
1 polymer ?
#
loop_
_entity_poly.entity_id
_entity_poly.type
_entity_poly.pdbx_seq_one_letter_code
_entity_poly.pdbx_strand_id
1 'polypeptide(L)'
;MAAIKRRSKPVDMVIKTFNLRRREYFAKFNPSQLRLPENHDLTLAEFQSMDLDDPLWNDGHFYHARAPWATDPLVRGGIRSVLLLDRVEEEIELLTQELDRAMSWAHDYRGSVRSMIAEIELAAEEPVDVNDTRFSSFLPGFPIRGKLQLLHSELHSHLNEHERLMVGWMADVDFLWMKTRCQYTKNEHWWFEVIATIKRNLVGRDMAFIDDAMENLTFAEMGTSTEGEGRQENDPEDFEIPPNEEASEEGGNGRVGNEENGNEVTNEASSTQEASS
;
A
#
# COMPACT_ATOMS: atom_id res chain seq x y z
N MET A 1 -20.28 -12.72 -2.31
CA MET A 1 -21.07 -13.68 -1.48
C MET A 1 -21.27 -13.29 0.01
N ALA A 2 -20.53 -12.34 0.60
CA ALA A 2 -20.68 -11.99 2.04
C ALA A 2 -21.99 -11.24 2.39
N ALA A 3 -22.56 -10.48 1.44
CA ALA A 3 -23.78 -9.69 1.66
C ALA A 3 -25.05 -10.55 1.82
N ILE A 4 -25.15 -11.66 1.06
CA ILE A 4 -26.31 -12.58 1.12
C ILE A 4 -26.34 -13.35 2.44
N LYS A 5 -25.18 -13.77 2.96
CA LYS A 5 -25.10 -14.44 4.28
C LYS A 5 -25.63 -13.55 5.42
N ARG A 6 -25.35 -12.23 5.39
CA ARG A 6 -25.86 -11.25 6.36
C ARG A 6 -27.38 -11.04 6.29
N ARG A 7 -28.00 -11.29 5.13
CA ARG A 7 -29.45 -11.15 4.88
C ARG A 7 -30.18 -12.48 4.71
N SER A 8 -29.57 -13.59 5.14
CA SER A 8 -30.12 -14.94 5.00
C SER A 8 -31.53 -15.09 5.60
N LYS A 9 -31.76 -14.54 6.81
CA LYS A 9 -33.07 -14.60 7.49
C LYS A 9 -34.20 -13.91 6.72
N PRO A 10 -34.09 -12.62 6.33
CA PRO A 10 -35.14 -11.97 5.55
C PRO A 10 -35.33 -12.60 4.16
N VAL A 11 -34.26 -13.08 3.52
CA VAL A 11 -34.37 -13.78 2.22
C VAL A 11 -35.14 -15.09 2.38
N ASP A 12 -34.84 -15.88 3.41
CA ASP A 12 -35.56 -17.13 3.71
C ASP A 12 -37.05 -16.90 3.98
N MET A 13 -37.41 -15.80 4.65
CA MET A 13 -38.83 -15.41 4.83
C MET A 13 -39.54 -15.11 3.51
N VAL A 14 -38.87 -14.42 2.59
CA VAL A 14 -39.42 -14.09 1.27
C VAL A 14 -39.59 -15.38 0.44
N ILE A 15 -38.61 -16.27 0.47
CA ILE A 15 -38.66 -17.58 -0.21
C ILE A 15 -39.85 -18.40 0.32
N LYS A 16 -40.04 -18.49 1.64
CA LYS A 16 -41.20 -19.17 2.24
C LYS A 16 -42.53 -18.57 1.81
N THR A 17 -42.59 -17.24 1.72
CA THR A 17 -43.79 -16.51 1.26
C THR A 17 -44.09 -16.82 -0.21
N PHE A 18 -43.06 -16.85 -1.06
CA PHE A 18 -43.18 -17.24 -2.46
C PHE A 18 -43.70 -18.67 -2.60
N ASN A 19 -43.07 -19.63 -1.92
CA ASN A 19 -43.47 -21.04 -1.94
C ASN A 19 -44.94 -21.22 -1.51
N LEU A 20 -45.35 -20.53 -0.44
CA LEU A 20 -46.74 -20.55 0.03
C LEU A 20 -47.70 -20.04 -1.06
N ARG A 21 -47.45 -18.85 -1.61
CA ARG A 21 -48.30 -18.24 -2.64
C ARG A 21 -48.39 -19.10 -3.90
N ARG A 22 -47.27 -19.69 -4.33
CA ARG A 22 -47.21 -20.58 -5.49
C ARG A 22 -48.05 -21.85 -5.26
N ARG A 23 -47.95 -22.46 -4.08
CA ARG A 23 -48.77 -23.62 -3.70
C ARG A 23 -50.26 -23.29 -3.68
N GLU A 24 -50.64 -22.15 -3.09
CA GLU A 24 -52.03 -21.69 -3.05
C GLU A 24 -52.59 -21.43 -4.46
N TYR A 25 -51.79 -20.80 -5.33
CA TYR A 25 -52.17 -20.54 -6.72
C TYR A 25 -52.42 -21.84 -7.49
N PHE A 26 -51.47 -22.78 -7.49
CA PHE A 26 -51.64 -24.05 -8.20
C PHE A 26 -52.76 -24.90 -7.61
N ALA A 27 -52.91 -24.94 -6.30
CA ALA A 27 -54.02 -25.66 -5.66
C ALA A 27 -55.40 -25.13 -6.10
N LYS A 28 -55.51 -23.83 -6.40
CA LYS A 28 -56.76 -23.20 -6.81
C LYS A 28 -57.03 -23.29 -8.32
N PHE A 29 -56.01 -23.10 -9.15
CA PHE A 29 -56.19 -22.90 -10.58
C PHE A 29 -55.66 -24.04 -11.44
N ASN A 30 -54.64 -24.79 -10.99
CA ASN A 30 -54.09 -25.91 -11.75
C ASN A 30 -53.42 -26.98 -10.85
N PRO A 31 -54.22 -27.84 -10.17
CA PRO A 31 -53.72 -28.74 -9.13
C PRO A 31 -52.77 -29.83 -9.64
N SER A 32 -52.83 -30.18 -10.93
CA SER A 32 -51.92 -31.16 -11.54
C SER A 32 -50.49 -30.64 -11.60
N GLN A 33 -50.28 -29.33 -11.76
CA GLN A 33 -48.94 -28.73 -11.80
C GLN A 33 -48.24 -28.73 -10.44
N LEU A 34 -48.99 -28.77 -9.34
CA LEU A 34 -48.42 -28.85 -7.99
C LEU A 34 -47.61 -30.13 -7.75
N ARG A 35 -47.88 -31.20 -8.51
CA ARG A 35 -47.19 -32.49 -8.39
C ARG A 35 -45.95 -32.62 -9.28
N LEU A 36 -45.66 -31.61 -10.11
CA LEU A 36 -44.51 -31.64 -11.00
C LEU A 36 -43.21 -31.41 -10.21
N PRO A 37 -42.12 -32.14 -10.53
CA PRO A 37 -40.82 -31.94 -9.89
C PRO A 37 -40.31 -30.50 -9.98
N GLU A 38 -40.63 -29.79 -11.06
CA GLU A 38 -40.22 -28.40 -11.31
C GLU A 38 -40.86 -27.40 -10.32
N ASN A 39 -41.98 -27.76 -9.69
CA ASN A 39 -42.73 -26.89 -8.79
C ASN A 39 -42.48 -27.18 -7.29
N HIS A 40 -41.42 -27.92 -6.95
CA HIS A 40 -41.02 -28.16 -5.57
C HIS A 40 -40.62 -26.86 -4.86
N ASP A 41 -40.83 -26.80 -3.54
CA ASP A 41 -40.54 -25.62 -2.72
C ASP A 41 -39.06 -25.24 -2.79
N LEU A 42 -38.80 -23.99 -3.16
CA LEU A 42 -37.45 -23.46 -3.31
C LEU A 42 -36.78 -23.32 -1.94
N THR A 43 -35.56 -23.80 -1.81
CA THR A 43 -34.74 -23.61 -0.61
C THR A 43 -33.78 -22.43 -0.75
N LEU A 44 -33.28 -21.91 0.38
CA LEU A 44 -32.27 -20.84 0.38
C LEU A 44 -30.96 -21.26 -0.32
N ALA A 45 -30.59 -22.54 -0.22
CA ALA A 45 -29.37 -23.06 -0.86
C ALA A 45 -29.52 -23.10 -2.38
N GLU A 46 -30.65 -23.62 -2.88
CA GLU A 46 -30.97 -23.63 -4.31
C GLU A 46 -31.04 -22.20 -4.86
N PHE A 47 -31.70 -21.29 -4.15
CA PHE A 47 -31.77 -19.88 -4.51
C PHE A 47 -30.38 -19.22 -4.61
N GLN A 48 -29.44 -19.59 -3.74
CA GLN A 48 -28.07 -19.06 -3.80
C GLN A 48 -27.24 -19.64 -4.94
N SER A 49 -27.57 -20.85 -5.39
CA SER A 49 -26.92 -21.50 -6.53
C SER A 49 -27.54 -21.14 -7.88
N MET A 50 -28.72 -20.50 -7.88
CA MET A 50 -29.39 -20.06 -9.09
C MET A 50 -28.55 -19.02 -9.82
N ASP A 51 -28.32 -19.26 -11.10
CA ASP A 51 -27.73 -18.28 -11.98
C ASP A 51 -28.76 -17.20 -12.35
N LEU A 52 -28.28 -16.04 -12.82
CA LEU A 52 -29.12 -14.96 -13.35
C LEU A 52 -29.92 -15.38 -14.60
N ASP A 53 -29.56 -16.51 -15.21
CA ASP A 53 -30.22 -17.12 -16.36
C ASP A 53 -31.32 -18.13 -16.01
N ASP A 54 -31.54 -18.40 -14.71
CA ASP A 54 -32.54 -19.37 -14.28
C ASP A 54 -33.95 -19.01 -14.81
N PRO A 55 -34.73 -19.99 -15.32
CA PRO A 55 -36.11 -19.77 -15.77
C PRO A 55 -37.01 -19.10 -14.73
N LEU A 56 -36.71 -19.23 -13.43
CA LEU A 56 -37.40 -18.51 -12.34
C LEU A 56 -37.38 -16.98 -12.56
N TRP A 57 -36.28 -16.44 -13.06
CA TRP A 57 -36.13 -15.01 -13.36
C TRP A 57 -36.77 -14.60 -14.69
N ASN A 58 -37.02 -15.59 -15.55
CA ASN A 58 -37.57 -15.42 -16.89
C ASN A 58 -38.99 -15.99 -16.98
N ASP A 59 -39.80 -15.85 -15.92
CA ASP A 59 -41.20 -16.27 -15.96
C ASP A 59 -41.91 -15.47 -17.07
N GLY A 60 -42.21 -16.16 -18.17
CA GLY A 60 -42.68 -15.61 -19.45
C GLY A 60 -44.07 -14.96 -19.39
N HIS A 61 -44.59 -14.69 -18.19
CA HIS A 61 -45.81 -13.95 -17.92
C HIS A 61 -45.65 -12.43 -18.10
N PHE A 62 -44.41 -11.90 -18.18
CA PHE A 62 -44.19 -10.50 -18.55
C PHE A 62 -44.12 -10.36 -20.08
N TYR A 63 -44.96 -9.49 -20.64
CA TYR A 63 -45.26 -9.30 -22.07
C TYR A 63 -44.08 -8.95 -23.00
N HIS A 64 -42.83 -8.94 -22.50
CA HIS A 64 -41.60 -8.71 -23.27
C HIS A 64 -40.71 -9.95 -23.43
N ALA A 65 -41.08 -11.09 -22.85
CA ALA A 65 -40.29 -12.33 -22.81
C ALA A 65 -40.10 -13.05 -24.17
N ARG A 66 -40.49 -12.44 -25.30
CA ARG A 66 -40.31 -12.99 -26.66
C ARG A 66 -39.42 -12.14 -27.57
N ALA A 67 -38.97 -10.98 -27.09
CA ALA A 67 -38.06 -10.16 -27.88
C ALA A 67 -36.67 -10.83 -27.96
N PRO A 68 -35.89 -10.61 -29.04
CA PRO A 68 -34.56 -11.20 -29.17
C PRO A 68 -33.64 -10.88 -27.99
N TRP A 69 -33.72 -9.67 -27.43
CA TRP A 69 -32.95 -9.28 -26.25
C TRP A 69 -33.29 -10.06 -24.97
N ALA A 70 -34.47 -10.68 -24.90
CA ALA A 70 -34.92 -11.48 -23.76
C ALA A 70 -34.70 -12.99 -23.94
N THR A 71 -34.53 -13.46 -25.19
CA THR A 71 -34.56 -14.90 -25.53
C THR A 71 -33.33 -15.41 -26.23
N ASP A 72 -32.69 -14.60 -27.08
CA ASP A 72 -31.51 -15.01 -27.84
C ASP A 72 -30.26 -14.95 -26.96
N PRO A 73 -29.56 -16.08 -26.71
CA PRO A 73 -28.35 -16.11 -25.91
C PRO A 73 -27.24 -15.20 -26.42
N LEU A 74 -27.11 -15.03 -27.74
CA LEU A 74 -26.09 -14.17 -28.34
C LEU A 74 -26.41 -12.69 -28.10
N VAL A 75 -27.68 -12.30 -28.25
CA VAL A 75 -28.11 -10.92 -27.98
C VAL A 75 -27.95 -10.59 -26.50
N ARG A 76 -28.32 -11.51 -25.60
CA ARG A 76 -28.13 -11.36 -24.15
C ARG A 76 -26.64 -11.28 -23.79
N GLY A 77 -25.81 -12.12 -24.41
CA GLY A 77 -24.35 -12.07 -24.27
C GLY A 77 -23.78 -10.72 -24.72
N GLY A 78 -24.22 -10.22 -25.87
CA GLY A 78 -23.82 -8.90 -26.38
C GLY A 78 -24.20 -7.76 -25.44
N ILE A 79 -25.45 -7.74 -24.96
CA ILE A 79 -25.92 -6.73 -23.99
C ILE A 79 -25.09 -6.78 -22.70
N ARG A 80 -24.81 -7.99 -22.17
CA ARG A 80 -23.95 -8.16 -20.99
C ARG A 80 -22.55 -7.62 -21.21
N SER A 81 -21.96 -7.90 -22.36
CA SER A 81 -20.62 -7.41 -22.69
C SER A 81 -20.57 -5.89 -22.75
N VAL A 82 -21.58 -5.24 -23.34
CA VAL A 82 -21.67 -3.77 -23.37
C VAL A 82 -21.81 -3.21 -21.95
N LEU A 83 -22.74 -3.74 -21.14
CA LEU A 83 -22.91 -3.29 -19.76
C LEU A 83 -21.66 -3.53 -18.89
N LEU A 84 -20.91 -4.60 -19.15
CA LEU A 84 -19.64 -4.85 -18.48
C LEU A 84 -18.58 -3.82 -18.88
N LEU A 85 -18.51 -3.43 -20.15
CA LEU A 85 -17.60 -2.39 -20.61
C LEU A 85 -17.94 -1.04 -19.95
N ASP A 86 -19.22 -0.64 -19.97
CA ASP A 86 -19.70 0.57 -19.28
C ASP A 86 -19.32 0.53 -17.80
N ARG A 87 -19.50 -0.63 -17.15
CA ARG A 87 -19.13 -0.78 -15.74
C ARG A 87 -17.62 -0.67 -15.50
N VAL A 88 -16.80 -1.25 -16.37
CA VAL A 88 -15.34 -1.16 -16.24
C VAL A 88 -14.87 0.29 -16.40
N GLU A 89 -15.49 1.06 -17.30
CA GLU A 89 -15.21 2.48 -17.46
C GLU A 89 -15.54 3.26 -16.17
N GLU A 90 -16.72 3.04 -15.58
CA GLU A 90 -17.08 3.63 -14.27
C GLU A 90 -16.09 3.26 -13.16
N GLU A 91 -15.65 2.00 -13.10
CA GLU A 91 -14.69 1.55 -12.07
C GLU A 91 -13.32 2.22 -12.24
N ILE A 92 -12.86 2.46 -13.47
CA ILE A 92 -11.61 3.19 -13.73
C ILE A 92 -11.73 4.65 -13.27
N GLU A 93 -12.87 5.29 -13.50
CA GLU A 93 -13.12 6.65 -13.00
C GLU A 93 -13.12 6.70 -11.47
N LEU A 94 -13.77 5.74 -10.81
CA LEU A 94 -13.77 5.62 -9.35
C LEU A 94 -12.37 5.38 -8.79
N LEU A 95 -11.59 4.47 -9.39
CA LEU A 95 -10.19 4.23 -9.00
C LEU A 95 -9.35 5.49 -9.15
N THR A 96 -9.55 6.28 -10.21
CA THR A 96 -8.86 7.56 -10.39
C THR A 96 -9.18 8.53 -9.26
N GLN A 97 -10.46 8.68 -8.91
CA GLN A 97 -10.90 9.58 -7.83
C GLN A 97 -10.38 9.13 -6.46
N GLU A 98 -10.41 7.83 -6.17
CA GLU A 98 -9.91 7.29 -4.91
C GLU A 98 -8.39 7.41 -4.80
N LEU A 99 -7.65 7.24 -5.91
CA LEU A 99 -6.22 7.51 -5.96
C LEU A 99 -5.93 8.98 -5.62
N ASP A 100 -6.66 9.92 -6.23
CA ASP A 100 -6.50 11.35 -5.93
C ASP A 100 -6.78 11.68 -4.47
N ARG A 101 -7.85 11.12 -3.90
CA ARG A 101 -8.15 11.27 -2.48
C ARG A 101 -7.05 10.72 -1.58
N ALA A 102 -6.51 9.55 -1.91
CA ALA A 102 -5.44 8.93 -1.13
C ALA A 102 -4.14 9.75 -1.17
N MET A 103 -3.73 10.21 -2.35
CA MET A 103 -2.54 11.08 -2.50
C MET A 103 -2.75 12.44 -1.81
N SER A 104 -3.95 13.01 -1.93
CA SER A 104 -4.33 14.27 -1.28
C SER A 104 -4.22 14.13 0.23
N TRP A 105 -4.91 13.14 0.80
CA TRP A 105 -4.86 12.82 2.22
C TRP A 105 -3.42 12.67 2.72
N ALA A 106 -2.60 11.91 2.00
CA ALA A 106 -1.24 11.64 2.44
C ALA A 106 -0.37 12.91 2.49
N HIS A 107 -0.52 13.81 1.52
CA HIS A 107 0.18 15.09 1.53
C HIS A 107 -0.34 16.03 2.62
N ASP A 108 -1.67 16.20 2.71
CA ASP A 108 -2.31 17.14 3.63
C ASP A 108 -2.05 16.72 5.08
N TYR A 109 -2.13 15.42 5.38
CA TYR A 109 -1.81 14.87 6.69
C TYR A 109 -0.35 15.14 7.07
N ARG A 110 0.59 14.90 6.14
CA ARG A 110 2.00 15.24 6.34
C ARG A 110 2.20 16.73 6.63
N GLY A 111 1.52 17.60 5.87
CA GLY A 111 1.55 19.04 6.09
C GLY A 111 1.04 19.43 7.47
N SER A 112 -0.06 18.81 7.91
CA SER A 112 -0.67 19.04 9.23
C SER A 112 0.28 18.65 10.37
N VAL A 113 0.92 17.48 10.28
CA VAL A 113 1.89 17.02 11.28
C VAL A 113 3.10 17.96 11.33
N ARG A 114 3.64 18.38 10.18
CA ARG A 114 4.75 19.34 10.12
C ARG A 114 4.39 20.70 10.69
N SER A 115 3.18 21.20 10.42
CA SER A 115 2.69 22.46 11.00
C SER A 115 2.61 22.35 12.52
N MET A 116 2.10 21.24 13.04
CA MET A 116 2.00 21.00 14.49
C MET A 116 3.39 20.95 15.16
N ILE A 117 4.37 20.32 14.50
CA ILE A 117 5.76 20.31 14.97
C ILE A 117 6.31 21.74 15.05
N ALA A 118 6.14 22.55 14.00
CA ALA A 118 6.61 23.93 13.97
C ALA A 118 5.96 24.80 15.06
N GLU A 119 4.67 24.60 15.34
CA GLU A 119 3.98 25.27 16.44
C GLU A 119 4.57 24.91 17.82
N ILE A 120 4.93 23.64 18.03
CA ILE A 120 5.56 23.18 19.28
C ILE A 120 6.96 23.76 19.45
N GLU A 121 7.73 23.81 18.38
CA GLU A 121 9.08 24.39 18.39
C GLU A 121 9.04 25.88 18.75
N LEU A 122 8.11 26.63 18.16
CA LEU A 122 7.88 28.04 18.48
C LEU A 122 7.45 28.21 19.95
N ALA A 123 6.52 27.39 20.43
CA ALA A 123 6.07 27.42 21.82
C ALA A 123 7.18 27.04 22.83
N ALA A 124 8.21 26.30 22.42
CA ALA A 124 9.33 25.93 23.27
C ALA A 124 10.40 27.04 23.38
N GLU A 125 10.45 27.96 22.42
CA GLU A 125 11.47 29.02 22.31
C GLU A 125 11.03 30.35 22.94
N GLU A 126 9.73 30.66 22.91
CA GLU A 126 9.13 31.79 23.61
C GLU A 126 8.98 31.52 25.13
N PRO A 127 8.96 32.53 26.02
CA PRO A 127 8.61 32.32 27.42
C PRO A 127 7.19 31.76 27.48
N VAL A 128 7.10 30.44 27.63
CA VAL A 128 5.86 29.65 27.58
C VAL A 128 4.78 30.38 28.37
N ASP A 129 3.76 30.89 27.68
CA ASP A 129 2.59 31.44 28.36
C ASP A 129 1.97 30.30 29.17
N VAL A 130 2.05 30.41 30.50
CA VAL A 130 1.53 29.42 31.45
C VAL A 130 0.02 29.25 31.28
N ASN A 131 -0.65 30.17 30.59
CA ASN A 131 -2.06 30.11 30.22
C ASN A 131 -2.33 29.57 28.81
N ASP A 132 -1.35 29.03 28.07
CA ASP A 132 -1.65 28.41 26.77
C ASP A 132 -2.52 27.16 26.97
N THR A 133 -3.81 27.36 26.73
CA THR A 133 -4.86 26.35 26.89
C THR A 133 -4.74 25.20 25.88
N ARG A 134 -3.98 25.37 24.77
CA ARG A 134 -3.85 24.34 23.73
C ARG A 134 -3.19 23.07 24.27
N PHE A 135 -2.06 23.21 24.95
CA PHE A 135 -1.27 22.07 25.44
C PHE A 135 -1.51 21.73 26.92
N SER A 136 -2.31 22.56 27.60
CA SER A 136 -2.62 22.37 29.02
C SER A 136 -3.60 21.23 29.29
N SER A 137 -4.43 20.88 28.31
CA SER A 137 -5.53 19.91 28.46
C SER A 137 -5.09 18.45 28.58
N PHE A 138 -3.97 18.05 27.96
CA PHE A 138 -3.45 16.68 28.01
C PHE A 138 -2.37 16.51 29.08
N LEU A 139 -2.30 15.32 29.68
CA LEU A 139 -1.37 15.00 30.79
C LEU A 139 -1.42 16.05 31.94
N PRO A 140 -2.58 16.22 32.60
CA PRO A 140 -2.70 17.17 33.70
C PRO A 140 -1.70 16.84 34.81
N GLY A 141 -0.92 17.82 35.26
CA GLY A 141 0.11 17.67 36.28
C GLY A 141 1.55 17.45 35.76
N PHE A 142 1.74 17.27 34.44
CA PHE A 142 3.08 17.20 33.86
C PHE A 142 3.63 18.60 33.52
N PRO A 143 4.94 18.88 33.67
CA PRO A 143 5.52 20.17 33.27
C PRO A 143 5.32 20.43 31.77
N ILE A 144 4.92 21.65 31.42
CA ILE A 144 4.63 22.04 30.03
C ILE A 144 5.81 21.76 29.08
N ARG A 145 7.04 22.04 29.52
CA ARG A 145 8.25 21.73 28.75
C ARG A 145 8.41 20.25 28.44
N GLY A 146 8.14 19.38 29.42
CA GLY A 146 8.19 17.93 29.22
C GLY A 146 7.09 17.44 28.29
N LYS A 147 5.89 18.04 28.34
CA LYS A 147 4.80 17.74 27.41
C LYS A 147 5.16 18.09 25.97
N LEU A 148 5.72 19.29 25.76
CA LEU A 148 6.16 19.74 24.44
C LEU A 148 7.27 18.85 23.88
N GLN A 149 8.24 18.45 24.71
CA GLN A 149 9.29 17.51 24.29
C GLN A 149 8.74 16.14 23.91
N LEU A 150 7.84 15.58 24.73
CA LEU A 150 7.20 14.29 24.43
C LEU A 150 6.41 14.38 23.11
N LEU A 151 5.57 15.41 22.97
CA LEU A 151 4.76 15.61 21.77
C LEU A 151 5.62 15.83 20.53
N HIS A 152 6.71 16.60 20.66
CA HIS A 152 7.67 16.81 19.58
C HIS A 152 8.31 15.49 19.13
N SER A 153 8.76 14.65 20.07
CA SER A 153 9.36 13.35 19.76
C SER A 153 8.35 12.39 19.11
N GLU A 154 7.12 12.34 19.61
CA GLU A 154 6.07 11.47 19.09
C GLU A 154 5.60 11.90 17.70
N LEU A 155 5.41 13.20 17.47
CA LEU A 155 5.04 13.73 16.16
C LEU A 155 6.16 13.51 15.13
N HIS A 156 7.42 13.61 15.52
CA HIS A 156 8.54 13.25 14.63
C HIS A 156 8.55 11.76 14.29
N SER A 157 8.27 10.89 15.27
CA SER A 157 8.12 9.45 15.06
C SER A 157 6.97 9.15 14.07
N HIS A 158 5.80 9.72 14.31
CA HIS A 158 4.64 9.58 13.43
C HIS A 158 4.87 10.16 12.03
N LEU A 159 5.55 11.31 11.93
CA LEU A 159 5.92 11.89 10.64
C LEU A 159 6.82 10.95 9.86
N ASN A 160 7.82 10.34 10.52
CA ASN A 160 8.72 9.38 9.91
C ASN A 160 7.99 8.12 9.44
N GLU A 161 7.08 7.58 10.25
CA GLU A 161 6.25 6.42 9.87
C GLU A 161 5.35 6.74 8.67
N HIS A 162 4.69 7.90 8.69
CA HIS A 162 3.84 8.34 7.58
C HIS A 162 4.65 8.58 6.31
N GLU A 163 5.81 9.22 6.39
CA GLU A 163 6.71 9.41 5.25
C GLU A 163 7.20 8.07 4.67
N ARG A 164 7.46 7.07 5.52
CA ARG A 164 7.78 5.70 5.08
C ARG A 164 6.61 5.03 4.37
N LEU A 165 5.39 5.17 4.90
CA LEU A 165 4.17 4.68 4.25
C LEU A 165 4.00 5.31 2.86
N MET A 166 4.17 6.64 2.77
CA MET A 166 4.08 7.37 1.50
C MET A 166 5.09 6.83 0.47
N VAL A 167 6.35 6.64 0.87
CA VAL A 167 7.38 6.07 -0.02
C VAL A 167 7.08 4.62 -0.39
N GLY A 168 6.52 3.83 0.52
CA GLY A 168 6.06 2.47 0.23
C GLY A 168 4.98 2.42 -0.85
N TRP A 169 4.08 3.41 -0.89
CA TRP A 169 3.02 3.51 -1.90
C TRP A 169 3.49 4.07 -3.25
N MET A 170 4.70 4.61 -3.34
CA MET A 170 5.18 5.34 -4.52
C MET A 170 5.03 4.55 -5.82
N ALA A 171 5.44 3.28 -5.83
CA ALA A 171 5.38 2.44 -7.03
C ALA A 171 3.95 2.12 -7.46
N ASP A 172 3.06 1.84 -6.49
CA ASP A 172 1.65 1.55 -6.76
C ASP A 172 0.92 2.81 -7.23
N VAL A 173 1.23 3.97 -6.64
CA VAL A 173 0.72 5.27 -7.07
C VAL A 173 1.17 5.58 -8.49
N ASP A 174 2.45 5.41 -8.83
CA ASP A 174 2.96 5.61 -10.19
C ASP A 174 2.24 4.69 -11.20
N PHE A 175 2.08 3.42 -10.83
CA PHE A 175 1.37 2.45 -11.66
C PHE A 175 -0.08 2.86 -11.90
N LEU A 176 -0.85 3.12 -10.83
CA LEU A 176 -2.25 3.49 -10.94
C LEU A 176 -2.40 4.84 -11.65
N TRP A 177 -1.54 5.80 -11.36
CA TRP A 177 -1.54 7.12 -11.98
C TRP A 177 -1.45 7.03 -13.50
N MET A 178 -0.56 6.15 -14.01
CA MET A 178 -0.38 5.94 -15.44
C MET A 178 -1.48 5.09 -16.08
N LYS A 179 -2.17 4.24 -15.30
CA LYS A 179 -3.18 3.31 -15.81
C LYS A 179 -4.60 3.87 -15.82
N THR A 180 -4.95 4.74 -14.89
CA THR A 180 -6.32 5.21 -14.74
C THR A 180 -6.57 6.57 -15.40
N ARG A 181 -5.51 7.30 -15.76
CA ARG A 181 -5.62 8.60 -16.43
C ARG A 181 -5.71 8.51 -17.94
N CYS A 182 -6.44 9.47 -18.52
CA CYS A 182 -6.54 9.68 -19.94
C CYS A 182 -5.98 11.06 -20.33
N GLN A 183 -5.85 11.32 -21.63
CA GLN A 183 -5.34 12.59 -22.15
C GLN A 183 -6.14 13.84 -21.72
N TYR A 184 -7.34 13.66 -21.15
CA TYR A 184 -8.24 14.73 -20.72
C TYR A 184 -8.22 15.00 -19.21
N THR A 185 -7.61 14.12 -18.40
CA THR A 185 -7.47 14.34 -16.95
C THR A 185 -6.25 15.21 -16.64
N LYS A 186 -6.37 16.11 -15.66
CA LYS A 186 -5.22 16.93 -15.21
C LYS A 186 -4.10 16.01 -14.73
N ASN A 187 -2.89 16.26 -15.23
CA ASN A 187 -1.69 15.44 -14.98
C ASN A 187 -0.82 15.99 -13.85
N GLU A 188 -1.35 16.83 -12.98
CA GLU A 188 -0.58 17.46 -11.91
C GLU A 188 -1.18 17.11 -10.55
N HIS A 189 -0.30 16.71 -9.62
CA HIS A 189 -0.66 16.47 -8.23
C HIS A 189 0.55 16.75 -7.34
N TRP A 190 0.35 17.49 -6.25
CA TRP A 190 1.38 17.94 -5.30
C TRP A 190 2.17 16.79 -4.64
N TRP A 191 1.59 15.58 -4.63
CA TRP A 191 2.29 14.35 -4.22
C TRP A 191 3.64 14.20 -4.92
N PHE A 192 3.69 14.39 -6.24
CA PHE A 192 4.90 14.18 -7.04
C PHE A 192 6.00 15.20 -6.76
N GLU A 193 5.65 16.39 -6.29
CA GLU A 193 6.61 17.43 -5.92
C GLU A 193 7.38 17.06 -4.64
N VAL A 194 6.71 16.35 -3.72
CA VAL A 194 7.23 16.10 -2.38
C VAL A 194 7.83 14.70 -2.25
N ILE A 195 7.28 13.70 -2.95
CA ILE A 195 7.58 12.29 -2.72
C ILE A 195 9.05 11.92 -2.98
N ALA A 196 9.66 12.49 -4.02
CA ALA A 196 11.08 12.26 -4.35
C ALA A 196 12.00 12.84 -3.25
N THR A 197 11.60 13.96 -2.66
CA THR A 197 12.35 14.60 -1.57
C THR A 197 12.22 13.82 -0.27
N ILE A 198 11.02 13.31 0.04
CA ILE A 198 10.82 12.42 1.20
C ILE A 198 11.70 11.19 1.08
N LYS A 199 11.70 10.52 -0.08
CA LYS A 199 12.54 9.33 -0.33
C LYS A 199 14.02 9.61 -0.07
N ARG A 200 14.55 10.72 -0.61
CA ARG A 200 15.95 11.10 -0.41
C ARG A 200 16.28 11.35 1.06
N ASN A 201 15.39 12.03 1.78
CA ASN A 201 15.59 12.33 3.21
C ASN A 201 15.58 11.06 4.08
N LEU A 202 14.68 10.11 3.79
CA LEU A 202 14.63 8.83 4.50
C LEU A 202 15.89 8.00 4.28
N VAL A 203 16.35 7.88 3.02
CA VAL A 203 17.60 7.18 2.72
C VAL A 203 18.79 7.86 3.42
N GLY A 204 18.84 9.19 3.43
CA GLY A 204 19.88 9.92 4.14
C GLY A 204 19.87 9.67 5.65
N ARG A 205 18.69 9.65 6.27
CA ARG A 205 18.53 9.38 7.71
C ARG A 205 18.92 7.93 8.06
N ASP A 206 18.50 6.97 7.25
CA ASP A 206 18.86 5.56 7.46
C ASP A 206 20.38 5.35 7.32
N MET A 207 21.03 6.04 6.37
CA MET A 207 22.49 5.99 6.22
C MET A 207 23.23 6.65 7.40
N ALA A 208 22.76 7.81 7.88
CA ALA A 208 23.34 8.46 9.06
C ALA A 208 23.22 7.57 10.31
N PHE A 209 22.08 6.90 10.50
CA PHE A 209 21.90 5.95 11.59
C PHE A 209 22.86 4.76 11.51
N ILE A 210 23.15 4.26 10.30
CA ILE A 210 24.13 3.18 10.10
C ILE A 210 25.54 3.69 10.43
N ASP A 211 25.90 4.90 10.00
CA ASP A 211 27.20 5.51 10.28
C ASP A 211 27.42 5.68 11.79
N ASP A 212 26.45 6.26 12.51
CA ASP A 212 26.47 6.39 13.97
C ASP A 212 26.59 5.02 14.67
N ALA A 213 25.92 3.99 14.15
CA ALA A 213 26.00 2.64 14.70
C ALA A 213 27.36 1.98 14.45
N MET A 214 27.95 2.18 13.26
CA MET A 214 29.29 1.69 12.94
C MET A 214 30.35 2.40 13.79
N GLU A 215 30.27 3.72 13.93
CA GLU A 215 31.17 4.51 14.78
C GLU A 215 31.12 4.04 16.25
N ASN A 216 29.93 3.78 16.78
CA ASN A 216 29.79 3.25 18.14
C ASN A 216 30.40 1.83 18.33
N LEU A 217 30.40 1.00 17.28
CA LEU A 217 31.04 -0.32 17.33
C LEU A 217 32.57 -0.22 17.31
N THR A 218 33.14 0.67 16.50
CA THR A 218 34.60 0.91 16.48
C THR A 218 35.12 1.53 17.77
N PHE A 219 34.35 2.40 18.44
CA PHE A 219 34.71 2.91 19.77
C PHE A 219 34.67 1.85 20.87
N ALA A 220 33.73 0.89 20.80
CA ALA A 220 33.68 -0.21 21.75
C ALA A 220 34.87 -1.18 21.61
N GLU A 221 35.42 -1.33 20.41
CA GLU A 221 36.56 -2.21 20.12
C GLU A 221 37.91 -1.58 20.51
N MET A 222 38.07 -0.25 20.41
CA MET A 222 39.33 0.44 20.73
C MET A 222 39.44 0.91 22.19
N GLY A 223 38.39 0.73 23.02
CA GLY A 223 38.28 1.28 24.37
C GLY A 223 38.78 0.41 25.54
N THR A 224 39.60 -0.63 25.29
CA THR A 224 40.22 -1.44 26.37
C THR A 224 41.75 -1.39 26.29
N SER A 225 42.30 -0.22 26.63
CA SER A 225 43.66 -0.11 27.14
C SER A 225 43.60 0.78 28.37
N THR A 226 42.99 0.25 29.44
CA THR A 226 42.98 0.89 30.74
C THR A 226 44.42 0.92 31.26
N GLU A 227 44.99 2.11 31.29
CA GLU A 227 46.25 2.42 31.97
C GLU A 227 46.12 1.99 33.44
N GLY A 228 46.96 1.03 33.85
CA GLY A 228 47.16 0.69 35.26
C GLY A 228 48.29 1.55 35.82
N GLU A 229 47.94 2.59 36.56
CA GLU A 229 48.87 3.24 37.49
C GLU A 229 49.25 2.24 38.59
N GLY A 230 50.55 1.98 38.75
CA GLY A 230 51.10 1.14 39.81
C GLY A 230 52.59 1.39 39.99
N ARG A 231 52.93 2.44 40.76
CA ARG A 231 54.29 2.74 41.20
C ARG A 231 54.67 1.82 42.37
N GLN A 232 55.68 0.96 42.20
CA GLN A 232 56.70 0.72 43.23
C GLN A 232 57.95 0.05 42.65
N GLU A 233 59.09 0.67 42.96
CA GLU A 233 60.46 0.28 42.65
C GLU A 233 60.78 -1.13 43.19
N ASN A 234 61.52 -1.92 42.40
CA ASN A 234 62.62 -2.79 42.84
C ASN A 234 63.31 -3.38 41.60
N ASP A 235 64.56 -2.99 41.40
CA ASP A 235 65.62 -3.74 40.69
C ASP A 235 66.61 -4.17 41.81
N PRO A 236 67.43 -5.23 41.72
CA PRO A 236 67.97 -5.82 40.49
C PRO A 236 68.00 -7.35 40.44
N GLU A 237 68.21 -7.92 39.25
CA GLU A 237 69.37 -8.77 38.92
C GLU A 237 69.15 -9.48 37.57
N ASP A 238 69.97 -9.06 36.60
CA ASP A 238 70.81 -9.89 35.72
C ASP A 238 70.29 -11.31 35.39
N PHE A 239 69.76 -11.51 34.18
CA PHE A 239 69.96 -12.79 33.49
C PHE A 239 69.92 -12.62 31.97
N GLU A 240 70.99 -13.11 31.36
CA GLU A 240 71.42 -12.92 29.98
C GLU A 240 70.45 -13.51 28.94
N ILE A 241 70.37 -12.83 27.79
CA ILE A 241 69.79 -13.35 26.54
C ILE A 241 70.84 -14.23 25.86
N PRO A 242 70.53 -15.49 25.47
CA PRO A 242 71.22 -16.12 24.36
C PRO A 242 70.51 -15.82 23.03
N PRO A 243 71.25 -15.49 21.96
CA PRO A 243 70.67 -15.10 20.69
C PRO A 243 70.48 -16.30 19.74
N ASN A 244 69.72 -16.01 18.69
CA ASN A 244 69.84 -16.55 17.34
C ASN A 244 69.22 -17.94 17.08
N GLU A 245 68.30 -18.03 16.13
CA GLU A 245 68.67 -18.48 14.79
C GLU A 245 67.56 -18.25 13.75
N GLU A 246 68.06 -17.95 12.57
CA GLU A 246 67.42 -17.54 11.33
C GLU A 246 66.48 -18.59 10.73
N ALA A 247 65.43 -18.10 10.06
CA ALA A 247 65.11 -18.41 8.66
C ALA A 247 63.99 -17.42 8.25
N SER A 248 64.22 -16.43 7.39
CA SER A 248 64.42 -16.55 5.93
C SER A 248 63.35 -17.46 5.32
N GLU A 249 62.56 -17.09 4.33
CA GLU A 249 62.61 -16.01 3.37
C GLU A 249 61.27 -16.06 2.62
N GLU A 250 60.91 -14.91 2.03
CA GLU A 250 60.31 -14.74 0.70
C GLU A 250 59.09 -15.58 0.29
N GLY A 251 58.02 -15.01 -0.26
CA GLY A 251 57.99 -13.85 -1.15
C GLY A 251 57.41 -14.26 -2.51
N GLY A 252 56.84 -13.29 -3.22
CA GLY A 252 56.58 -13.39 -4.66
C GLY A 252 55.17 -13.87 -5.05
N ASN A 253 54.16 -13.02 -5.26
CA ASN A 253 54.00 -11.94 -6.27
C ASN A 253 53.48 -12.43 -7.64
N GLY A 254 52.55 -11.65 -8.21
CA GLY A 254 52.42 -11.44 -9.66
C GLY A 254 51.27 -12.20 -10.32
N ARG A 255 50.21 -11.50 -10.77
CA ARG A 255 50.04 -10.80 -12.08
C ARG A 255 49.40 -11.72 -13.13
N VAL A 256 48.17 -11.44 -13.59
CA VAL A 256 47.74 -10.50 -14.67
C VAL A 256 47.33 -11.26 -15.93
N GLY A 257 46.26 -10.77 -16.55
CA GLY A 257 45.75 -11.07 -17.91
C GLY A 257 44.24 -10.86 -17.91
N ASN A 258 43.66 -9.71 -18.28
CA ASN A 258 43.58 -9.09 -19.63
C ASN A 258 43.22 -10.14 -20.69
N GLU A 259 42.32 -9.95 -21.65
CA GLU A 259 41.57 -8.80 -22.18
C GLU A 259 40.61 -9.37 -23.25
N GLU A 260 39.83 -8.49 -23.89
CA GLU A 260 39.37 -8.53 -25.29
C GLU A 260 37.85 -8.58 -25.58
N ASN A 261 37.40 -7.42 -26.06
CA ASN A 261 36.71 -7.15 -27.35
C ASN A 261 35.27 -7.66 -27.54
N GLY A 262 34.34 -6.89 -28.11
CA GLY A 262 34.40 -5.60 -28.80
C GLY A 262 33.18 -5.44 -29.73
N ASN A 263 32.93 -4.18 -30.14
CA ASN A 263 32.14 -3.69 -31.30
C ASN A 263 30.60 -3.57 -31.24
N GLU A 264 30.15 -2.36 -30.90
CA GLU A 264 29.59 -1.30 -31.79
C GLU A 264 29.18 -1.67 -33.24
N VAL A 265 28.00 -1.18 -33.67
CA VAL A 265 27.79 -0.33 -34.88
C VAL A 265 26.30 0.07 -35.02
N THR A 266 26.13 1.33 -35.41
CA THR A 266 24.94 2.16 -35.69
C THR A 266 24.28 1.88 -37.06
N ASN A 267 23.04 2.41 -37.26
CA ASN A 267 22.53 3.15 -38.44
C ASN A 267 20.99 3.04 -38.51
N GLU A 268 20.21 4.12 -38.38
CA GLU A 268 19.87 5.22 -39.31
C GLU A 268 18.47 5.03 -39.93
N ALA A 269 17.86 6.19 -40.20
CA ALA A 269 16.45 6.41 -40.49
C ALA A 269 16.02 6.01 -41.91
N SER A 270 14.71 5.84 -42.11
CA SER A 270 14.08 6.34 -43.33
C SER A 270 12.57 6.56 -43.16
N SER A 271 12.17 7.77 -43.57
CA SER A 271 10.82 8.28 -43.68
C SER A 271 10.40 8.18 -45.14
N THR A 272 9.21 7.66 -45.46
CA THR A 272 8.56 7.98 -46.74
C THR A 272 7.04 7.87 -46.61
N GLN A 273 6.39 8.99 -46.89
CA GLN A 273 4.96 9.14 -47.17
C GLN A 273 4.59 8.39 -48.46
N GLU A 274 3.40 7.80 -48.52
CA GLU A 274 2.64 7.74 -49.76
C GLU A 274 1.16 8.06 -49.51
N ALA A 275 0.62 8.81 -50.46
CA ALA A 275 -0.73 9.35 -50.52
C ALA A 275 -1.53 8.63 -51.62
N SER A 276 -2.85 8.81 -51.54
CA SER A 276 -3.85 8.66 -52.61
C SER A 276 -4.24 7.23 -53.02
N SER A 277 -5.48 6.84 -52.69
CA SER A 277 -6.60 7.09 -53.60
C SER A 277 -7.95 6.98 -52.90
#